data_AF-A0A9P8P9G0-F1
#
_entry.id   AF-A0A9P8P9G0-F1
#
_cell.length_a   1.000
_cell.length_b   1.000
_cell.length_c   1.000
_cell.angle_alpha   90.00
_cell.angle_beta   90.00
_cell.angle_gamma   90.00
#
_symmetry.space_group_name_H-M   'P 1'
#
loop_
_entity.id
_entity.type
_entity.pdbx_description
1 polymer ?
#
loop_
_entity_poly.entity_id
_entity_poly.type
_entity_poly.pdbx_seq_one_letter_code
_entity_poly.pdbx_strand_id
1 'polypeptide(L)'
;MFRGGLVRQFSLARPALAKNRSRGPPRIQDLGGTKRDQDTLRLVINKVREVSPQGLVKVIRDGQNLGVLRLKDAVQRVDLSQEGYLFMGTSKDEKGETIGILKATSQQLARKQLSDHLQQEVALEFQKKNPRMAAKQQKQESKQREPDVKFIRVSWQITLHDLNGQKRHEIETQIKKGDRVRIEIDDKDNFDKDVRTKGHASSLSDLEHTKRSKIETSIDELLQTVGATFQKEGKLYDKISYEVKPSEKKKLSQDEKKQLKQQKKLEKQEKLRLRTELKKSKQGSQLLTVD
;
A
#
# COMPACT_ATOMS: atom_id res chain seq x y z
N MET A 1 -85.22 -58.12 20.24
CA MET A 1 -85.19 -56.65 20.25
C MET A 1 -83.81 -56.22 20.71
N PHE A 2 -83.18 -55.37 19.91
CA PHE A 2 -81.80 -54.88 20.05
C PHE A 2 -81.65 -53.76 21.08
N ARG A 3 -80.37 -53.51 21.43
CA ARG A 3 -79.73 -52.37 22.12
C ARG A 3 -79.34 -52.71 23.57
N GLY A 4 -78.08 -52.89 23.94
CA GLY A 4 -76.82 -52.38 23.39
C GLY A 4 -76.36 -51.18 24.22
N GLY A 5 -75.31 -51.35 25.02
CA GLY A 5 -74.79 -50.30 25.89
C GLY A 5 -73.46 -50.67 26.55
N LEU A 6 -72.41 -50.88 25.74
CA LEU A 6 -71.02 -50.91 26.19
C LEU A 6 -70.63 -49.50 26.68
N VAL A 7 -70.37 -49.34 27.97
CA VAL A 7 -69.78 -48.11 28.51
C VAL A 7 -68.28 -48.12 28.23
N ARG A 8 -67.87 -47.43 27.16
CA ARG A 8 -66.47 -47.09 26.89
C ARG A 8 -66.01 -46.07 27.93
N GLN A 9 -65.07 -46.45 28.79
CA GLN A 9 -64.28 -45.48 29.56
C GLN A 9 -63.35 -44.74 28.60
N PHE A 10 -63.70 -43.50 28.27
CA PHE A 10 -62.80 -42.56 27.64
C PHE A 10 -61.81 -42.07 28.70
N SER A 11 -60.59 -42.62 28.69
CA SER A 11 -59.44 -41.99 29.33
C SER A 11 -59.18 -40.66 28.63
N LEU A 12 -59.52 -39.56 29.29
CA LEU A 12 -59.14 -38.21 28.89
C LEU A 12 -57.62 -38.07 28.99
N ALA A 13 -56.92 -38.43 27.91
CA ALA A 13 -55.55 -38.03 27.70
C ALA A 13 -55.51 -36.50 27.65
N ARG A 14 -55.05 -35.88 28.75
CA ARG A 14 -54.68 -34.46 28.76
C ARG A 14 -53.64 -34.25 27.66
N PRO A 15 -53.83 -33.34 26.71
CA PRO A 15 -52.72 -32.93 25.86
C PRO A 15 -51.71 -32.25 26.77
N ALA A 16 -50.56 -32.88 26.96
CA ALA A 16 -49.40 -32.22 27.51
C ALA A 16 -49.05 -31.08 26.54
N LEU A 17 -49.50 -29.87 26.88
CA LEU A 17 -48.96 -28.63 26.35
C LEU A 17 -47.47 -28.63 26.66
N ALA A 18 -46.70 -29.19 25.74
CA ALA A 18 -45.27 -29.00 25.67
C ALA A 18 -45.07 -27.49 25.55
N LYS A 19 -44.72 -26.87 26.68
CA LYS A 19 -44.22 -25.50 26.71
C LYS A 19 -42.97 -25.50 25.85
N ASN A 20 -43.13 -25.19 24.56
CA ASN A 20 -42.07 -24.69 23.71
C ASN A 20 -41.59 -23.39 24.38
N ARG A 21 -40.67 -23.54 25.32
CA ARG A 21 -39.79 -22.45 25.75
C ARG A 21 -39.03 -22.09 24.49
N SER A 22 -39.51 -21.09 23.77
CA SER A 22 -38.70 -20.35 22.81
C SER A 22 -37.50 -19.83 23.61
N ARG A 23 -36.42 -20.62 23.61
CA ARG A 23 -35.15 -20.19 24.16
C ARG A 23 -34.80 -18.93 23.39
N GLY A 24 -34.81 -17.79 24.08
CA GLY A 24 -34.27 -16.56 23.53
C GLY A 24 -32.85 -16.82 23.01
N PRO A 25 -32.34 -16.00 22.08
CA PRO A 25 -31.00 -16.19 21.54
C PRO A 25 -30.00 -16.34 22.71
N PRO A 26 -29.11 -17.34 22.67
CA PRO A 26 -28.17 -17.57 23.77
C PRO A 26 -27.36 -16.30 23.99
N ARG A 27 -27.19 -15.93 25.26
CA ARG A 27 -26.30 -14.83 25.59
C ARG A 27 -24.90 -15.30 25.19
N ILE A 28 -24.05 -14.39 24.72
CA ILE A 28 -22.66 -14.74 24.32
C ILE A 28 -21.90 -15.44 25.46
N GLN A 29 -22.33 -15.22 26.72
CA GLN A 29 -21.81 -15.87 27.92
C GLN A 29 -22.08 -17.39 27.97
N ASP A 30 -23.05 -17.89 27.20
CA ASP A 30 -23.50 -19.29 27.21
C ASP A 30 -22.76 -20.16 26.17
N LEU A 31 -21.89 -19.57 25.33
CA LEU A 31 -21.19 -20.22 24.21
C LEU A 31 -19.80 -20.79 24.58
N GLY A 32 -19.47 -20.83 25.87
CA GLY A 32 -18.16 -21.29 26.35
C GLY A 32 -17.01 -20.32 26.04
N GLY A 33 -15.78 -20.80 26.19
CA GLY A 33 -14.55 -20.03 25.91
C GLY A 33 -14.11 -19.06 27.03
N THR A 34 -12.92 -18.47 26.84
CA THR A 34 -12.39 -17.47 27.77
C THR A 34 -13.01 -16.09 27.54
N LYS A 35 -12.88 -15.17 28.49
CA LYS A 35 -13.34 -13.77 28.31
C LYS A 35 -12.81 -13.13 27.03
N ARG A 36 -11.55 -13.41 26.66
CA ARG A 36 -10.94 -12.92 25.42
C ARG A 36 -11.61 -13.46 24.15
N ASP A 37 -12.08 -14.69 24.18
CA ASP A 37 -12.79 -15.30 23.04
C ASP A 37 -14.16 -14.67 22.84
N GLN A 38 -14.86 -14.40 23.94
CA GLN A 38 -16.13 -13.68 23.93
C GLN A 38 -15.95 -12.24 23.43
N ASP A 39 -14.89 -11.54 23.84
CA ASP A 39 -14.59 -10.19 23.37
C ASP A 39 -14.23 -10.17 21.88
N THR A 40 -13.49 -11.18 21.40
CA THR A 40 -13.20 -11.38 19.98
C THR A 40 -14.51 -11.54 19.18
N LEU A 41 -15.42 -12.39 19.66
CA LEU A 41 -16.70 -12.60 19.01
C LEU A 41 -17.55 -11.32 19.00
N ARG A 42 -17.58 -10.55 20.10
CA ARG A 42 -18.28 -9.26 20.16
C ARG A 42 -17.74 -8.27 19.13
N LEU A 43 -16.42 -8.19 18.98
CA LEU A 43 -15.77 -7.35 17.98
C LEU A 43 -16.21 -7.74 16.56
N VAL A 44 -16.23 -9.04 16.25
CA VAL A 44 -16.69 -9.55 14.96
C VAL A 44 -18.17 -9.23 14.73
N ILE A 45 -19.02 -9.40 15.75
CA ILE A 45 -20.44 -9.05 15.68
C ILE A 45 -20.64 -7.56 15.38
N ASN A 46 -19.86 -6.69 16.02
CA ASN A 46 -19.95 -5.24 15.80
C ASN A 46 -19.52 -4.87 14.38
N LYS A 47 -18.40 -5.41 13.89
CA LYS A 47 -17.94 -5.19 12.50
C LYS A 47 -18.95 -5.67 11.46
N VAL A 48 -19.59 -6.81 11.69
CA VAL A 48 -20.64 -7.31 10.79
C VAL A 48 -21.86 -6.38 10.81
N ARG A 49 -22.26 -5.87 11.97
CA ARG A 49 -23.42 -4.96 12.08
C ARG A 49 -23.18 -3.61 11.43
N GLU A 50 -21.95 -3.09 11.46
CA GLU A 50 -21.57 -1.87 10.76
C GLU A 50 -21.71 -2.04 9.24
N VAL A 51 -21.37 -3.21 8.71
CA VAL A 51 -21.40 -3.51 7.29
C VAL A 51 -22.78 -3.93 6.79
N SER A 52 -23.46 -4.79 7.55
CA SER A 52 -24.74 -5.37 7.20
C SER A 52 -25.71 -5.16 8.37
N PRO A 53 -26.52 -4.07 8.34
CA PRO A 53 -27.50 -3.78 9.37
C PRO A 53 -28.54 -4.90 9.55
N GLN A 54 -28.85 -5.62 8.47
CA GLN A 54 -29.77 -6.76 8.48
C GLN A 54 -29.16 -8.01 9.16
N GLY A 55 -27.84 -8.02 9.39
CA GLY A 55 -27.13 -9.11 10.04
C GLY A 55 -27.02 -10.36 9.17
N LEU A 56 -26.96 -10.20 7.85
CA LEU A 56 -26.71 -11.30 6.91
C LEU A 56 -25.20 -11.51 6.79
N VAL A 57 -24.78 -12.78 6.87
CA VAL A 57 -23.38 -13.18 6.78
C VAL A 57 -23.19 -14.40 5.89
N LYS A 58 -22.13 -14.39 5.09
CA LYS A 58 -21.66 -15.57 4.39
C LYS A 58 -20.61 -16.25 5.26
N VAL A 59 -20.87 -17.48 5.68
CA VAL A 59 -19.97 -18.23 6.57
C VAL A 59 -19.17 -19.25 5.78
N ILE A 60 -17.85 -19.23 5.95
CA ILE A 60 -16.91 -20.18 5.36
C ILE A 60 -16.33 -21.03 6.49
N ARG A 61 -16.51 -22.35 6.42
CA ARG A 61 -15.94 -23.30 7.38
C ARG A 61 -15.18 -24.38 6.63
N ASP A 62 -13.93 -24.61 7.00
CA ASP A 62 -13.06 -25.65 6.40
C ASP A 62 -13.01 -25.63 4.86
N GLY A 63 -13.04 -24.43 4.28
CA GLY A 63 -13.02 -24.22 2.83
C GLY A 63 -14.39 -24.36 2.13
N GLN A 64 -15.44 -24.75 2.86
CA GLN A 64 -16.80 -24.86 2.35
C GLN A 64 -17.62 -23.60 2.68
N ASN A 65 -18.39 -23.12 1.69
CA ASN A 65 -19.33 -22.04 1.88
C ASN A 65 -20.64 -22.60 2.45
N LEU A 66 -20.98 -22.25 3.69
CA LEU A 66 -22.23 -22.64 4.35
C LEU A 66 -23.45 -21.81 3.92
N GLY A 67 -23.29 -21.00 2.86
CA GLY A 67 -24.31 -20.09 2.35
C GLY A 67 -24.43 -18.79 3.16
N VAL A 68 -25.51 -18.05 2.87
CA VAL A 68 -25.88 -16.83 3.58
C VAL A 68 -26.76 -17.21 4.76
N LEU A 69 -26.32 -16.86 5.96
CA LEU A 69 -27.00 -17.13 7.22
C LEU A 69 -27.26 -15.83 7.97
N ARG A 70 -28.20 -15.85 8.91
CA ARG A 70 -28.31 -14.76 9.89
C ARG A 70 -27.16 -14.88 10.89
N LEU A 71 -26.60 -13.75 11.29
CA LEU A 71 -25.50 -13.68 12.26
C LEU A 71 -25.80 -14.45 13.55
N LYS A 72 -27.06 -14.42 14.02
CA LYS A 72 -27.50 -15.18 15.20
C LYS A 72 -27.29 -16.68 15.04
N ASP A 73 -27.64 -17.21 13.88
CA ASP A 73 -27.57 -18.64 13.59
C ASP A 73 -26.12 -19.08 13.39
N ALA A 74 -25.29 -18.20 12.81
CA ALA A 74 -23.84 -18.43 12.72
C ALA A 74 -23.20 -18.51 14.11
N VAL A 75 -23.48 -17.54 14.98
CA VAL A 75 -22.91 -17.48 16.34
C VAL A 75 -23.29 -18.69 17.19
N GLN A 76 -24.49 -19.25 17.02
CA GLN A 76 -24.93 -20.45 17.76
C GLN A 76 -24.21 -21.74 17.35
N ARG A 77 -23.61 -21.77 16.16
CA ARG A 77 -22.96 -22.97 15.60
C ARG A 77 -21.49 -23.09 15.95
N VAL A 78 -20.93 -22.12 16.68
CA VAL A 78 -19.51 -22.09 17.05
C VAL A 78 -19.35 -22.32 18.54
N ASP A 79 -18.43 -23.24 18.84
CA ASP A 79 -17.87 -23.41 20.17
C ASP A 79 -16.61 -22.56 20.28
N LEU A 80 -16.68 -21.51 21.11
CA LEU A 80 -15.59 -20.55 21.33
C LEU A 80 -14.36 -21.17 22.01
N SER A 81 -14.50 -22.37 22.59
CA SER A 81 -13.38 -23.08 23.21
C SER A 81 -12.42 -23.68 22.18
N GLN A 82 -12.92 -24.02 20.98
CA GLN A 82 -12.14 -24.69 19.92
C GLN A 82 -11.95 -23.79 18.69
N GLU A 83 -13.00 -23.11 18.27
CA GLU A 83 -13.03 -22.32 17.03
C GLU A 83 -13.42 -20.87 17.29
N GLY A 84 -13.07 -19.99 16.37
CA GLY A 84 -13.47 -18.59 16.38
C GLY A 84 -13.83 -18.12 14.98
N TYR A 85 -14.51 -16.98 14.92
CA TYR A 85 -14.80 -16.32 13.64
C TYR A 85 -13.77 -15.24 13.34
N LEU A 86 -13.31 -15.19 12.09
CA LEU A 86 -12.52 -14.12 11.52
C LEU A 86 -13.36 -13.35 10.52
N PHE A 87 -13.47 -12.03 10.71
CA PHE A 87 -14.11 -11.15 9.74
C PHE A 87 -13.15 -10.89 8.57
N MET A 88 -13.51 -11.35 7.37
CA MET A 88 -12.65 -11.26 6.17
C MET A 88 -12.97 -10.07 5.25
N GLY A 89 -14.12 -9.43 5.44
CA GLY A 89 -14.54 -8.30 4.61
C GLY A 89 -16.00 -8.39 4.20
N THR A 90 -16.33 -7.76 3.08
CA THR A 90 -17.69 -7.58 2.61
C THR A 90 -17.85 -8.17 1.22
N SER A 91 -19.03 -8.71 0.92
CA SER A 91 -19.44 -9.16 -0.41
C SER A 91 -20.78 -8.56 -0.74
N LYS A 92 -21.06 -8.37 -2.03
CA LYS A 92 -22.42 -8.09 -2.49
C LYS A 92 -23.14 -9.39 -2.76
N ASP A 93 -24.41 -9.46 -2.38
CA ASP A 93 -25.29 -10.57 -2.75
C ASP A 93 -25.82 -10.40 -4.18
N GLU A 94 -26.52 -11.41 -4.70
CA GLU A 94 -27.23 -11.37 -5.98
C GLU A 94 -28.26 -10.22 -6.04
N LYS A 95 -28.75 -9.78 -4.87
CA LYS A 95 -29.67 -8.65 -4.70
C LYS A 95 -28.98 -7.29 -4.55
N GLY A 96 -27.64 -7.26 -4.61
CA GLY A 96 -26.84 -6.04 -4.44
C GLY A 96 -26.64 -5.56 -2.99
N GLU A 97 -27.20 -6.28 -2.01
CA GLU A 97 -27.02 -5.96 -0.59
C GLU A 97 -25.62 -6.35 -0.09
N THR A 98 -25.07 -5.57 0.85
CA THR A 98 -23.74 -5.83 1.40
C THR A 98 -23.84 -6.83 2.55
N ILE A 99 -23.15 -7.96 2.40
CA ILE A 99 -23.10 -9.09 3.32
C ILE A 99 -21.70 -9.19 3.92
N GLY A 100 -21.60 -9.44 5.22
CA GLY A 100 -20.31 -9.69 5.88
C GLY A 100 -19.81 -11.11 5.60
N ILE A 101 -18.53 -11.27 5.30
CA ILE A 101 -17.90 -12.60 5.16
C ILE A 101 -17.22 -12.98 6.48
N LEU A 102 -17.65 -14.12 7.02
CA LEU A 102 -17.07 -14.73 8.21
C LEU A 102 -16.37 -16.04 7.84
N LYS A 103 -15.14 -16.23 8.33
CA LYS A 103 -14.41 -17.48 8.21
C LYS A 103 -14.25 -18.11 9.59
N ALA A 104 -14.69 -19.35 9.75
CA ALA A 104 -14.37 -20.16 10.92
C ALA A 104 -12.88 -20.51 10.88
N THR A 105 -12.18 -20.28 11.98
CA THR A 105 -10.74 -20.49 12.10
C THR A 105 -10.37 -20.91 13.52
N SER A 106 -9.09 -21.23 13.73
CA SER A 106 -8.59 -21.60 15.06
C SER A 106 -8.71 -20.43 16.05
N GLN A 107 -8.95 -20.76 17.31
CA GLN A 107 -9.06 -19.78 18.40
C GLN A 107 -7.87 -18.80 18.45
N GLN A 108 -6.65 -19.28 18.18
CA GLN A 108 -5.44 -18.46 18.20
C GLN A 108 -5.46 -17.36 17.13
N LEU A 109 -5.90 -17.69 15.92
CA LEU A 109 -5.99 -16.73 14.82
C LEU A 109 -7.11 -15.71 15.06
N ALA A 110 -8.24 -16.15 15.62
CA ALA A 110 -9.31 -15.24 16.01
C ALA A 110 -8.83 -14.23 17.09
N ARG A 111 -8.11 -14.71 18.12
CA ARG A 111 -7.53 -13.84 19.16
C ARG A 111 -6.51 -12.84 18.61
N LYS A 112 -5.74 -13.22 17.59
CA LYS A 112 -4.80 -12.31 16.93
C LYS A 112 -5.54 -11.09 16.36
N GLN A 113 -6.71 -11.30 15.75
CA GLN A 113 -7.53 -10.19 15.24
C GLN A 113 -7.94 -9.20 16.35
N LEU A 114 -8.27 -9.69 17.55
CA LEU A 114 -8.57 -8.84 18.69
C LEU A 114 -7.33 -8.07 19.16
N SER A 115 -6.17 -8.74 19.24
CA SER A 115 -4.90 -8.09 19.61
C SER A 115 -4.53 -6.98 18.62
N ASP A 116 -4.64 -7.24 17.32
CA ASP A 116 -4.34 -6.27 16.27
C ASP A 116 -5.27 -5.05 16.36
N HIS A 117 -6.56 -5.26 16.67
CA HIS A 117 -7.51 -4.17 16.87
C HIS A 117 -7.18 -3.31 18.09
N LEU A 118 -6.88 -3.93 19.23
CA LEU A 118 -6.48 -3.21 20.44
C LEU A 118 -5.20 -2.41 20.22
N GLN A 119 -4.23 -2.97 19.49
CA GLN A 119 -3.01 -2.25 19.11
C GLN A 119 -3.32 -1.04 18.23
N GLN A 120 -4.24 -1.17 17.28
CA GLN A 120 -4.68 -0.04 16.44
C GLN A 120 -5.37 1.04 17.27
N GLU A 121 -6.24 0.68 18.21
CA GLU A 121 -6.89 1.65 19.10
C GLU A 121 -5.88 2.39 19.99
N VAL A 122 -4.95 1.65 20.61
CA VAL A 122 -3.87 2.23 21.41
C VAL A 122 -2.99 3.14 20.56
N ALA A 123 -2.67 2.74 19.32
CA ALA A 123 -1.91 3.56 18.40
C ALA A 123 -2.66 4.84 18.03
N LEU A 124 -3.96 4.77 17.75
CA LEU A 124 -4.81 5.93 17.45
C LEU A 124 -4.92 6.86 18.66
N GLU A 125 -5.08 6.33 19.86
CA GLU A 125 -5.08 7.13 21.09
C GLU A 125 -3.73 7.80 21.33
N PHE A 126 -2.64 7.06 21.13
CA PHE A 126 -1.30 7.61 21.27
C PHE A 126 -1.05 8.73 20.26
N GLN A 127 -1.52 8.58 19.02
CA GLN A 127 -1.47 9.64 18.01
C GLN A 127 -2.27 10.88 18.43
N LYS A 128 -3.49 10.69 18.97
CA LYS A 128 -4.34 11.79 19.47
C LYS A 128 -3.69 12.51 20.65
N LYS A 129 -3.12 11.76 21.61
CA LYS A 129 -2.49 12.30 22.83
C LYS A 129 -1.12 12.93 22.55
N ASN A 130 -0.36 12.41 21.58
CA ASN A 130 1.02 12.81 21.30
C ASN A 130 1.32 13.00 19.80
N PRO A 131 0.72 14.02 19.14
CA PRO A 131 0.84 14.19 17.68
C PRO A 131 2.29 14.44 17.21
N ARG A 132 3.12 15.11 18.02
CA ARG A 132 4.53 15.38 17.70
C ARG A 132 5.41 14.13 17.73
N MET A 133 5.11 13.17 18.59
CA MET A 133 5.89 11.92 18.72
C MET A 133 5.48 10.92 17.64
N ALA A 134 4.18 10.81 17.37
CA ALA A 134 3.66 10.03 16.25
C ALA A 134 4.25 10.46 14.89
N ALA A 135 4.33 11.77 14.63
CA ALA A 135 4.95 12.30 13.41
C ALA A 135 6.46 11.98 13.30
N LYS A 136 7.15 11.84 14.44
CA LYS A 136 8.56 11.41 14.46
C LYS A 136 8.70 9.92 14.17
N GLN A 137 7.85 9.07 14.75
CA GLN A 137 7.85 7.63 14.49
C GLN A 137 7.49 7.32 13.04
N GLN A 138 6.46 7.94 12.47
CA GLN A 138 6.12 7.79 11.04
C GLN A 138 7.27 8.23 10.13
N LYS A 139 8.00 9.29 10.50
CA LYS A 139 9.21 9.74 9.78
C LYS A 139 10.41 8.80 9.94
N GLN A 140 10.44 7.96 10.97
CA GLN A 140 11.48 6.96 11.18
C GLN A 140 11.15 5.67 10.43
N GLU A 141 9.89 5.22 10.48
CA GLU A 141 9.41 4.09 9.70
C GLU A 141 9.55 4.34 8.20
N SER A 142 9.21 5.54 7.72
CA SER A 142 9.40 5.88 6.29
C SER A 142 10.86 5.93 5.85
N LYS A 143 11.81 6.09 6.78
CA LYS A 143 13.25 5.99 6.50
C LYS A 143 13.78 4.56 6.57
N GLN A 144 13.07 3.67 7.26
CA GLN A 144 13.44 2.25 7.37
C GLN A 144 12.77 1.38 6.31
N ARG A 145 11.67 1.84 5.71
CA ARG A 145 11.16 1.22 4.47
C ARG A 145 12.25 1.31 3.41
N GLU A 146 12.51 0.19 2.74
CA GLU A 146 13.47 0.14 1.64
C GLU A 146 13.18 1.26 0.63
N PRO A 147 14.22 1.94 0.10
CA PRO A 147 14.02 3.01 -0.85
C PRO A 147 13.29 2.46 -2.07
N ASP A 148 12.14 3.06 -2.36
CA ASP A 148 11.31 2.74 -3.52
C ASP A 148 12.17 2.78 -4.79
N VAL A 149 12.12 1.70 -5.60
CA VAL A 149 12.92 1.59 -6.83
C VAL A 149 12.20 2.35 -7.92
N LYS A 150 12.76 3.48 -8.34
CA LYS A 150 12.19 4.30 -9.40
C LYS A 150 12.62 3.81 -10.77
N PHE A 151 11.64 3.58 -11.64
CA PHE A 151 11.88 3.16 -13.01
C PHE A 151 11.97 4.39 -13.93
N ILE A 152 13.05 4.48 -14.68
CA ILE A 152 13.26 5.49 -15.72
C ILE A 152 13.35 4.77 -17.05
N ARG A 153 12.32 4.94 -17.89
CA ARG A 153 12.27 4.37 -19.24
C ARG A 153 12.94 5.32 -20.24
N VAL A 154 13.79 4.77 -21.10
CA VAL A 154 14.51 5.48 -22.17
C VAL A 154 14.31 4.75 -23.48
N SER A 155 13.74 5.41 -24.49
CA SER A 155 13.50 4.79 -25.79
C SER A 155 14.77 4.76 -26.63
N TRP A 156 14.99 3.73 -27.46
CA TRP A 156 16.07 3.74 -28.47
C TRP A 156 15.96 4.89 -29.48
N GLN A 157 14.74 5.37 -29.71
CA GLN A 157 14.41 6.49 -30.59
C GLN A 157 14.65 7.87 -29.94
N ILE A 158 15.16 7.93 -28.70
CA ILE A 158 15.41 9.21 -28.02
C ILE A 158 16.49 10.02 -28.74
N THR A 159 16.31 11.33 -28.81
CA THR A 159 17.36 12.22 -29.32
C THR A 159 18.42 12.45 -28.25
N LEU A 160 19.68 12.62 -28.64
CA LEU A 160 20.77 12.91 -27.70
C LEU A 160 20.53 14.21 -26.92
N HIS A 161 19.84 15.18 -27.52
CA HIS A 161 19.47 16.42 -26.85
C HIS A 161 18.49 16.18 -25.69
N ASP A 162 17.45 15.37 -25.92
CA ASP A 162 16.47 15.04 -24.89
C ASP A 162 17.06 14.16 -23.77
N LEU A 163 17.94 13.23 -24.16
CA LEU A 163 18.71 12.40 -23.22
C LEU A 163 19.55 13.27 -22.27
N ASN A 164 20.30 14.21 -22.83
CA ASN A 164 21.21 15.09 -22.07
C ASN A 164 20.50 16.23 -21.35
N GLY A 165 19.26 16.56 -21.73
CA GLY A 165 18.44 17.57 -21.08
C GLY A 165 17.53 16.96 -20.02
N GLN A 166 16.38 16.45 -20.46
CA GLN A 166 15.28 16.05 -19.57
C GLN A 166 15.62 14.76 -18.80
N LYS A 167 16.06 13.70 -19.51
CA LYS A 167 16.32 12.40 -18.87
C LYS A 167 17.52 12.45 -17.94
N ARG A 168 18.56 13.18 -18.32
CA ARG A 168 19.68 13.48 -17.43
C ARG A 168 19.22 14.13 -16.14
N HIS A 169 18.42 15.20 -16.24
CA HIS A 169 17.94 15.90 -15.05
C HIS A 169 17.07 15.00 -14.15
N GLU A 170 16.24 14.16 -14.76
CA GLU A 170 15.44 13.16 -14.07
C GLU A 170 16.33 12.18 -13.29
N ILE A 171 17.28 11.53 -13.97
CA ILE A 171 18.21 10.56 -13.37
C ILE A 171 19.01 11.22 -12.22
N GLU A 172 19.61 12.37 -12.48
CA GLU A 172 20.38 13.11 -11.48
C GLU A 172 19.54 13.43 -10.24
N THR A 173 18.30 13.88 -10.45
CA THR A 173 17.43 14.29 -9.35
C THR A 173 17.02 13.10 -8.48
N GLN A 174 16.73 11.94 -9.07
CA GLN A 174 16.39 10.74 -8.29
C GLN A 174 17.60 10.19 -7.52
N ILE A 175 18.77 10.12 -8.17
CA ILE A 175 20.00 9.68 -7.51
C ILE A 175 20.37 10.65 -6.37
N LYS A 176 20.27 11.97 -6.61
CA LYS A 176 20.48 13.01 -5.58
C LYS A 176 19.47 12.92 -4.44
N LYS A 177 18.28 12.36 -4.62
CA LYS A 177 17.33 12.12 -3.51
C LYS A 177 17.75 10.95 -2.62
N GLY A 178 18.58 10.04 -3.14
CA GLY A 178 18.97 8.81 -2.45
C GLY A 178 18.04 7.64 -2.75
N ASP A 179 17.24 7.75 -3.82
CA ASP A 179 16.36 6.67 -4.28
C ASP A 179 17.18 5.68 -5.13
N ARG A 180 16.83 4.39 -5.08
CA ARG A 180 17.35 3.40 -6.04
C ARG A 180 16.67 3.64 -7.38
N VAL A 181 17.43 3.60 -8.46
CA VAL A 181 16.93 3.90 -9.80
C VAL A 181 17.19 2.72 -10.72
N ARG A 182 16.17 2.28 -11.44
CA ARG A 182 16.29 1.29 -12.52
C ARG A 182 16.06 1.99 -13.84
N ILE A 183 17.11 2.10 -14.66
CA ILE A 183 17.01 2.69 -16.00
C ILE A 183 16.81 1.56 -17.00
N GLU A 184 15.77 1.64 -17.81
CA GLU A 184 15.45 0.64 -18.82
C GLU A 184 15.48 1.27 -20.20
N ILE A 185 16.35 0.75 -21.07
CA ILE A 185 16.48 1.17 -22.45
C ILE A 185 15.85 0.12 -23.34
N ASP A 186 14.85 0.53 -24.11
CA ASP A 186 14.09 -0.37 -24.99
C ASP A 186 13.39 0.40 -26.12
N ASP A 187 12.71 -0.32 -27.01
CA ASP A 187 11.80 0.30 -27.97
C ASP A 187 10.51 0.77 -27.28
N LYS A 188 9.97 1.91 -27.74
CA LYS A 188 8.78 2.55 -27.13
C LYS A 188 7.61 1.58 -26.99
N ASP A 189 7.42 0.72 -27.97
CA ASP A 189 6.30 -0.23 -28.04
C ASP A 189 6.42 -1.38 -27.04
N ASN A 190 7.60 -1.62 -26.46
CA ASN A 190 7.83 -2.70 -25.51
C ASN A 190 7.59 -2.30 -24.05
N PHE A 191 7.42 -1.00 -23.76
CA PHE A 191 7.24 -0.53 -22.38
C PHE A 191 5.87 -0.84 -21.77
N ASP A 192 4.84 -0.97 -22.62
CA ASP A 192 3.44 -1.09 -22.19
C ASP A 192 2.82 -2.45 -22.57
N LYS A 193 3.60 -3.36 -23.16
CA LYS A 193 3.14 -4.71 -23.53
C LYS A 193 3.47 -5.71 -22.44
N ASP A 194 2.51 -6.59 -22.13
CA ASP A 194 2.70 -7.72 -21.22
C ASP A 194 3.71 -8.75 -21.79
N VAL A 195 3.79 -8.86 -23.12
CA VAL A 195 4.72 -9.74 -23.83
C VAL A 195 5.68 -8.90 -24.67
N ARG A 196 6.96 -8.95 -24.29
CA ARG A 196 8.07 -8.23 -24.94
C ARG A 196 8.43 -8.86 -26.29
N THR A 197 8.56 -8.05 -27.33
CA THR A 197 9.18 -8.47 -28.59
C THR A 197 10.71 -8.40 -28.43
N LYS A 198 11.39 -9.55 -28.46
CA LYS A 198 12.87 -9.60 -28.43
C LYS A 198 13.43 -9.15 -29.78
N GLY A 199 14.45 -8.30 -29.75
CA GLY A 199 15.20 -7.95 -30.95
C GLY A 199 16.20 -9.04 -31.33
N HIS A 200 16.47 -9.17 -32.64
CA HIS A 200 17.48 -10.08 -33.17
C HIS A 200 18.76 -9.31 -33.53
N ALA A 201 19.92 -9.85 -33.19
CA ALA A 201 21.21 -9.19 -33.48
C ALA A 201 21.43 -8.91 -34.99
N SER A 202 20.85 -9.73 -35.87
CA SER A 202 20.90 -9.58 -37.33
C SER A 202 19.96 -8.51 -37.88
N SER A 203 19.11 -7.89 -37.06
CA SER A 203 18.09 -6.93 -37.53
C SER A 203 18.51 -5.46 -37.38
N LEU A 204 19.68 -5.17 -36.80
CA LEU A 204 20.14 -3.79 -36.63
C LEU A 204 21.06 -3.39 -37.78
N SER A 205 20.75 -2.25 -38.41
CA SER A 205 21.68 -1.61 -39.35
C SER A 205 22.90 -1.03 -38.61
N ASP A 206 24.04 -0.90 -39.30
CA ASP A 206 25.27 -0.31 -38.73
C ASP A 206 25.02 1.10 -38.15
N LEU A 207 24.13 1.86 -38.80
CA LEU A 207 23.76 3.21 -38.41
C LEU A 207 22.95 3.20 -37.10
N GLU A 208 22.03 2.25 -36.93
CA GLU A 208 21.29 2.06 -35.68
C GLU A 208 22.19 1.55 -34.56
N HIS A 209 23.09 0.61 -34.85
CA HIS A 209 24.07 0.14 -33.88
C HIS A 209 24.90 1.30 -33.32
N THR A 210 25.37 2.18 -34.21
CA THR A 210 26.11 3.40 -33.83
C THR A 210 25.27 4.34 -32.98
N LYS A 211 23.98 4.54 -33.32
CA LYS A 211 23.07 5.38 -32.53
C LYS A 211 22.83 4.81 -31.12
N ARG A 212 22.50 3.51 -31.02
CA ARG A 212 22.25 2.84 -29.74
C ARG A 212 23.49 2.84 -28.85
N SER A 213 24.67 2.59 -29.43
CA SER A 213 25.95 2.65 -28.72
C SER A 213 26.27 4.05 -28.18
N LYS A 214 25.93 5.12 -28.92
CA LYS A 214 26.08 6.50 -28.42
C LYS A 214 25.18 6.80 -27.23
N ILE A 215 23.93 6.31 -27.25
CA ILE A 215 22.98 6.47 -26.13
C ILE A 215 23.51 5.76 -24.89
N GLU A 216 23.95 4.52 -25.05
CA GLU A 216 24.54 3.69 -24.00
C GLU A 216 25.76 4.39 -23.36
N THR A 217 26.71 4.84 -24.19
CA THR A 217 27.90 5.56 -23.73
C THR A 217 27.54 6.84 -22.96
N SER A 218 26.55 7.60 -23.46
CA SER A 218 26.10 8.83 -22.79
C SER A 218 25.52 8.55 -21.40
N ILE A 219 24.82 7.43 -21.23
CA ILE A 219 24.25 7.02 -19.93
C ILE A 219 25.36 6.53 -18.99
N ASP A 220 26.33 5.77 -19.51
CA ASP A 220 27.49 5.31 -18.73
C ASP A 220 28.29 6.51 -18.19
N GLU A 221 28.60 7.50 -19.04
CA GLU A 221 29.28 8.75 -18.66
C GLU A 221 28.48 9.54 -17.62
N LEU A 222 27.17 9.63 -17.79
CA LEU A 222 26.28 10.32 -16.86
C LEU A 222 26.30 9.68 -15.48
N LEU A 223 26.18 8.35 -15.39
CA LEU A 223 26.17 7.63 -14.12
C LEU A 223 27.52 7.71 -13.41
N GLN A 224 28.62 7.67 -14.16
CA GLN A 224 29.98 7.91 -13.64
C GLN A 224 30.14 9.34 -13.11
N THR A 225 29.67 10.36 -13.85
CA THR A 225 29.73 11.77 -13.45
C THR A 225 28.97 12.05 -12.16
N VAL A 226 27.82 11.39 -11.97
CA VAL A 226 27.02 11.49 -10.74
C VAL A 226 27.67 10.74 -9.56
N GLY A 227 28.64 9.87 -9.84
CA GLY A 227 29.33 9.06 -8.83
C GLY A 227 28.41 8.00 -8.24
N ALA A 228 27.51 7.43 -9.04
CA ALA A 228 26.63 6.34 -8.61
C ALA A 228 27.28 4.97 -8.88
N THR A 229 27.00 3.98 -8.04
CA THR A 229 27.35 2.58 -8.32
C THR A 229 26.24 1.96 -9.14
N PHE A 230 26.55 1.38 -10.29
CA PHE A 230 25.55 0.77 -11.16
C PHE A 230 25.98 -0.60 -11.68
N GLN A 231 24.98 -1.47 -11.89
CA GLN A 231 25.12 -2.74 -12.59
C GLN A 231 24.35 -2.67 -13.89
N LYS A 232 24.95 -3.17 -14.96
CA LYS A 232 24.43 -3.10 -16.33
C LYS A 232 24.16 -4.52 -16.82
N GLU A 233 22.96 -4.75 -17.33
CA GLU A 233 22.53 -6.02 -17.88
C GLU A 233 21.88 -5.79 -19.26
N GLY A 234 22.07 -6.75 -20.16
CA GLY A 234 21.44 -6.73 -21.48
C GLY A 234 22.37 -6.37 -22.63
N LYS A 235 21.79 -6.21 -23.82
CA LYS A 235 22.54 -6.04 -25.08
C LYS A 235 21.86 -5.00 -25.98
N LEU A 236 22.65 -4.37 -26.84
CA LEU A 236 22.22 -3.30 -27.77
C LEU A 236 21.06 -3.69 -28.69
N TYR A 237 20.96 -4.95 -29.08
CA TYR A 237 19.89 -5.45 -29.93
C TYR A 237 18.61 -5.82 -29.18
N ASP A 238 18.64 -5.77 -27.85
CA ASP A 238 17.47 -6.05 -27.00
C ASP A 238 17.34 -4.93 -25.96
N LYS A 239 16.91 -5.23 -24.73
CA LYS A 239 16.85 -4.25 -23.64
C LYS A 239 18.16 -4.18 -22.92
N ILE A 240 18.50 -2.96 -22.51
CA ILE A 240 19.55 -2.70 -21.52
C ILE A 240 18.88 -2.23 -20.23
N SER A 241 19.28 -2.82 -19.10
CA SER A 241 18.83 -2.43 -17.77
C SER A 241 20.02 -1.97 -16.94
N TYR A 242 19.87 -0.84 -16.27
CA TYR A 242 20.81 -0.36 -15.28
C TYR A 242 20.15 -0.40 -13.91
N GLU A 243 20.72 -1.16 -12.98
CA GLU A 243 20.39 -1.05 -11.57
C GLU A 243 21.36 -0.07 -10.92
N VAL A 244 20.87 1.12 -10.59
CA VAL A 244 21.66 2.23 -10.05
C VAL A 244 21.39 2.37 -8.56
N LYS A 245 22.44 2.23 -7.76
CA LYS A 245 22.42 2.50 -6.34
C LYS A 245 23.07 3.87 -6.09
N PRO A 246 22.38 4.79 -5.41
CA PRO A 246 22.96 6.07 -5.08
C PRO A 246 24.17 5.84 -4.17
N SER A 247 25.28 6.52 -4.45
CA SER A 247 26.40 6.51 -3.52
C SER A 247 25.93 7.07 -2.19
N GLU A 248 26.30 6.38 -1.10
CA GLU A 248 25.97 6.85 0.23
C GLU A 248 26.49 8.28 0.37
N LYS A 249 25.58 9.25 0.49
CA LYS A 249 25.98 10.60 0.83
C LYS A 249 26.77 10.50 2.12
N LYS A 250 28.08 10.74 2.08
CA LYS A 250 28.86 11.03 3.27
C LYS A 250 28.02 12.02 4.06
N LYS A 251 27.59 11.63 5.26
CA LYS A 251 26.79 12.50 6.13
C LYS A 251 27.68 13.70 6.42
N LEU A 252 27.48 14.78 5.66
CA LEU A 252 28.23 16.03 5.86
C LEU A 252 28.13 16.38 7.34
N SER A 253 29.29 16.59 7.95
CA SER A 253 29.40 17.03 9.34
C SER A 253 28.57 18.29 9.56
N GLN A 254 28.12 18.55 10.80
CA GLN A 254 27.41 19.80 11.10
C GLN A 254 28.20 21.04 10.67
N ASP A 255 29.53 20.98 10.73
CA ASP A 255 30.41 22.07 10.36
C ASP A 255 30.45 22.32 8.85
N GLU A 256 30.50 21.25 8.04
CA GLU A 256 30.46 21.35 6.58
C GLU A 256 29.12 21.94 6.09
N LYS A 257 28.01 21.62 6.77
CA LYS A 257 26.69 22.22 6.49
C LYS A 257 26.62 23.71 6.85
N LYS A 258 27.34 24.13 7.90
CA LYS A 258 27.44 25.54 8.30
C LYS A 258 28.24 26.33 7.25
N GLN A 259 29.36 25.79 6.80
CA GLN A 259 30.22 26.41 5.79
C GLN A 259 29.50 26.56 4.43
N LEU A 260 28.79 25.53 3.98
CA LEU A 260 27.98 25.59 2.75
C LEU A 260 26.85 26.63 2.81
N LYS A 261 26.24 26.84 3.99
CA LYS A 261 25.23 27.90 4.18
C LYS A 261 25.86 29.29 4.14
N GLN A 262 27.06 29.45 4.69
CA GLN A 262 27.78 30.72 4.67
C GLN A 262 28.24 31.10 3.25
N GLN A 263 28.81 30.15 2.49
CA GLN A 263 29.19 30.38 1.09
C GLN A 263 28.00 30.79 0.22
N LYS A 264 26.86 30.07 0.32
CA LYS A 264 25.63 30.45 -0.41
C LYS A 264 25.07 31.81 -0.01
N LYS A 265 25.29 32.24 1.24
CA LYS A 265 24.87 33.57 1.72
C LYS A 265 25.76 34.66 1.11
N LEU A 266 27.07 34.41 1.03
CA LEU A 266 28.05 35.32 0.43
C LEU A 266 27.83 35.47 -1.07
N GLU A 267 27.68 34.37 -1.83
CA GLU A 267 27.37 34.42 -3.26
C GLU A 267 26.08 35.20 -3.56
N LYS A 268 25.04 35.02 -2.74
CA LYS A 268 23.80 35.79 -2.89
C LYS A 268 24.01 37.28 -2.64
N GLN A 269 24.83 37.64 -1.65
CA GLN A 269 25.14 39.04 -1.34
C GLN A 269 25.96 39.69 -2.45
N GLU A 270 26.99 39.03 -2.98
CA GLU A 270 27.76 39.55 -4.11
C GLU A 270 26.92 39.73 -5.36
N LYS A 271 26.07 38.75 -5.68
CA LYS A 271 25.17 38.84 -6.84
C LYS A 271 24.15 39.96 -6.71
N LEU A 272 23.69 40.25 -5.49
CA LEU A 272 22.84 41.41 -5.20
C LEU A 272 23.61 42.72 -5.36
N ARG A 273 24.85 42.78 -4.85
CA ARG A 273 25.71 43.97 -4.95
C ARG A 273 26.02 44.33 -6.40
N LEU A 274 26.42 43.36 -7.21
CA LEU A 274 26.66 43.53 -8.64
C LEU A 274 25.41 44.04 -9.37
N ARG A 275 24.22 43.52 -9.02
CA ARG A 275 22.96 44.02 -9.58
C ARG A 275 22.64 45.46 -9.17
N THR A 276 22.95 45.86 -7.94
CA THR A 276 22.75 47.25 -7.50
C THR A 276 23.75 48.22 -8.13
N GLU A 277 25.00 47.81 -8.31
CA GLU A 277 26.04 48.63 -8.96
C GLU A 277 25.71 48.82 -10.46
N LEU A 278 25.29 47.74 -11.15
CA LEU A 278 24.81 47.82 -12.54
C LEU A 278 23.55 48.68 -12.73
N LYS A 279 22.67 48.74 -11.73
CA LYS A 279 21.49 49.64 -11.79
C LYS A 279 21.88 51.10 -11.57
N LYS A 280 22.79 51.37 -10.63
CA LYS A 280 23.28 52.72 -10.35
C LYS A 280 24.07 53.30 -11.52
N SER A 281 24.93 52.50 -12.18
CA SER A 281 25.67 52.96 -13.36
C SER A 281 24.74 53.29 -14.53
N LYS A 282 23.71 52.47 -14.77
CA LYS A 282 22.70 52.72 -15.82
C LYS A 282 21.84 53.97 -15.56
N GLN A 283 21.46 54.24 -14.31
CA GLN A 283 20.71 55.44 -13.94
C GLN A 283 21.58 56.70 -14.00
N GLY A 284 22.87 56.62 -13.63
CA GLY A 284 23.83 57.71 -13.77
C GLY A 284 24.11 58.08 -15.22
N SER A 285 24.20 57.09 -16.12
CA SER A 285 24.38 57.35 -17.56
C SER A 285 23.14 57.91 -18.25
N GLN A 286 21.92 57.64 -17.77
CA GLN A 286 20.69 58.22 -18.32
C GLN A 286 20.49 59.71 -17.94
N LEU A 287 21.10 60.17 -16.86
CA LEU A 287 21.08 61.59 -16.43
C LEU A 287 22.07 62.48 -17.21
N LEU A 288 23.02 61.89 -17.94
CA LEU A 288 24.06 62.60 -18.70
C LEU A 288 23.78 62.67 -20.22
N THR A 289 22.65 62.13 -20.68
CA THR A 289 22.25 62.13 -22.11
C THR A 289 20.96 62.91 -22.38
N VAL A 290 20.57 63.81 -21.47
CA VAL A 290 19.49 64.76 -21.71
C VAL A 290 20.11 66.16 -21.81
N ASP A 291 20.73 66.42 -22.96
CA ASP A 291 21.05 67.77 -23.47
C ASP A 291 20.42 67.90 -24.86
#